data_AF-A0A661D4D4-F1
#
_entry.id   AF-A0A661D4D4-F1
#
_cell.length_a   1.000
_cell.length_b   1.000
_cell.length_c   1.000
_cell.angle_alpha   90.00
_cell.angle_beta   90.00
_cell.angle_gamma   90.00
#
_symmetry.space_group_name_H-M   'P 1'
#
loop_
_entity.id
_entity.type
_entity.pdbx_description
1 polymer ?
#
loop_
_entity_poly.entity_id
_entity_poly.type
_entity_poly.pdbx_seq_one_letter_code
_entity_poly.pdbx_strand_id
1 'polypeptide(L)'
;MFENYSDSQVYLAIVLAPLFGAIFAGVFNAYISKALAHTVTIAGVGISFILALFVFEYHAFNGAAIYNETVYTWLASDGIRFEIG
;
A
#
# COMPACT_ATOMS: atom_id res chain seq x y z
N MET A 1 9.75 -8.91 13.36
CA MET A 1 8.34 -9.35 13.12
C MET A 1 8.01 -9.49 11.63
N PHE A 2 8.48 -8.60 10.74
CA PHE A 2 8.34 -8.77 9.28
C PHE A 2 9.53 -9.44 8.57
N GLU A 3 10.55 -9.91 9.30
CA GLU A 3 11.69 -10.66 8.72
C GLU A 3 11.27 -11.94 7.95
N ASN A 4 10.02 -12.38 8.10
CA ASN A 4 9.43 -13.51 7.37
C ASN A 4 8.59 -13.08 6.14
N TYR A 5 8.45 -11.78 5.87
CA TYR A 5 7.73 -11.24 4.72
C TYR A 5 8.70 -10.60 3.74
N SER A 6 8.44 -10.74 2.44
CA SER A 6 9.20 -10.01 1.42
C SER A 6 8.87 -8.51 1.52
N ASP A 7 9.87 -7.63 1.51
CA ASP A 7 9.73 -6.16 1.60
C ASP A 7 8.65 -5.61 0.65
N SER A 8 8.57 -6.18 -0.55
CA SER A 8 7.55 -5.90 -1.57
C SER A 8 6.12 -6.01 -1.02
N GLN A 9 5.82 -7.03 -0.23
CA GLN A 9 4.48 -7.28 0.29
C GLN A 9 4.07 -6.20 1.29
N VAL A 10 5.00 -5.74 2.13
CA VAL A 10 4.75 -4.67 3.10
C VAL A 10 4.49 -3.36 2.36
N TYR A 11 5.29 -3.03 1.35
CA TYR A 11 5.13 -1.77 0.60
C TYR A 11 3.86 -1.76 -0.24
N LEU A 12 3.50 -2.89 -0.84
CA LEU A 12 2.21 -3.03 -1.51
C LEU A 12 1.04 -2.89 -0.54
N ALA A 13 1.13 -3.48 0.66
CA ALA A 13 0.08 -3.36 1.67
C ALA A 13 -0.19 -1.90 2.07
N ILE A 14 0.84 -1.04 2.11
CA ILE A 14 0.70 0.40 2.38
C ILE A 14 -0.27 1.06 1.39
N VAL A 15 -0.14 0.76 0.09
CA VAL A 15 -0.97 1.35 -0.97
C VAL A 15 -2.33 0.65 -1.09
N LEU A 16 -2.37 -0.67 -0.85
CA LEU A 16 -3.59 -1.47 -0.98
C LEU A 16 -4.57 -1.28 0.18
N ALA A 17 -4.09 -0.98 1.39
CA ALA A 17 -4.96 -0.76 2.56
C ALA A 17 -6.01 0.36 2.38
N PRO A 18 -5.65 1.59 1.94
CA PRO A 18 -6.64 2.64 1.69
C PRO A 18 -7.48 2.37 0.45
N LEU A 19 -6.91 1.71 -0.58
CA LEU A 19 -7.66 1.29 -1.77
C LEU A 19 -8.79 0.33 -1.39
N PHE A 20 -8.52 -0.64 -0.51
CA PHE A 20 -9.53 -1.56 -0.01
C PHE A 20 -10.66 -0.80 0.70
N GLY A 21 -10.34 0.16 1.57
CA GLY A 21 -11.33 1.02 2.22
C GLY A 21 -12.15 1.84 1.22
N ALA A 22 -11.53 2.38 0.17
CA ALA A 22 -12.20 3.13 -0.89
C ALA A 22 -13.14 2.25 -1.74
N ILE A 23 -12.71 1.04 -2.10
CA ILE A 23 -13.55 0.06 -2.80
C ILE A 23 -14.76 -0.30 -1.92
N PHE A 24 -14.54 -0.56 -0.64
CA PHE A 24 -15.62 -0.89 0.29
C PHE A 24 -16.62 0.27 0.42
N ALA A 25 -16.13 1.49 0.65
CA ALA A 25 -16.97 2.66 0.80
C ALA A 25 -17.67 3.10 -0.49
N GLY A 26 -17.03 2.91 -1.65
CA GLY A 26 -17.55 3.31 -2.96
C GLY A 26 -18.52 2.30 -3.56
N VAL A 27 -18.09 1.05 -3.73
CA VAL A 27 -18.88 0.00 -4.41
C VAL A 27 -20.07 -0.45 -3.58
N PHE A 28 -19.89 -0.59 -2.26
CA PHE A 28 -20.93 -1.09 -1.36
C PHE A 28 -21.73 0.03 -0.68
N ASN A 29 -21.63 1.28 -1.16
CA ASN A 29 -22.27 2.44 -0.50
C ASN A 29 -23.78 2.26 -0.28
N ALA A 30 -24.46 1.54 -1.18
CA ALA A 30 -25.90 1.29 -1.09
C ALA A 30 -26.29 0.31 0.03
N TYR A 31 -25.35 -0.49 0.51
CA TYR A 31 -25.56 -1.54 1.52
C TYR A 31 -25.00 -1.19 2.90
N ILE A 32 -24.21 -0.12 3.01
CA ILE A 32 -23.52 0.27 4.24
C ILE A 32 -24.01 1.62 4.76
N SER A 33 -23.89 1.83 6.06
CA SER A 33 -24.18 3.12 6.67
C SER A 33 -23.06 4.13 6.39
N LYS A 34 -23.39 5.43 6.44
CA LYS A 34 -22.38 6.52 6.40
C LYS A 34 -21.32 6.36 7.49
N ALA A 35 -21.71 5.78 8.63
CA ALA A 35 -20.81 5.51 9.75
C ALA A 35 -19.72 4.49 9.38
N LEU A 36 -20.15 3.37 8.79
CA LEU A 36 -19.23 2.32 8.37
C LEU A 36 -18.33 2.81 7.24
N ALA A 37 -18.87 3.55 6.27
CA ALA A 37 -18.10 4.07 5.13
C ALA A 37 -16.89 4.92 5.55
N HIS A 38 -17.07 5.88 6.48
CA HIS A 38 -15.93 6.68 6.94
C HIS A 38 -15.01 5.90 7.89
N THR A 39 -15.57 4.97 8.67
CA THR A 39 -14.75 4.16 9.59
C THR A 39 -13.79 3.26 8.83
N VAL A 40 -14.25 2.57 7.76
CA VAL A 40 -13.38 1.68 6.96
C VAL A 40 -12.33 2.45 6.18
N THR A 41 -12.65 3.65 5.69
CA THR A 41 -11.66 4.49 4.98
C THR A 41 -10.61 5.05 5.94
N ILE A 42 -11.02 5.55 7.12
CA ILE A 42 -10.09 5.98 8.17
C ILE A 42 -9.22 4.82 8.64
N ALA A 43 -9.80 3.64 8.86
CA ALA A 43 -9.03 2.46 9.24
C ALA A 43 -8.01 2.06 8.16
N GLY A 44 -8.39 2.07 6.88
CA GLY A 44 -7.48 1.78 5.76
C GLY A 44 -6.30 2.76 5.69
N VAL A 45 -6.57 4.06 5.83
CA VAL A 45 -5.50 5.09 5.88
C VAL A 45 -4.66 4.95 7.16
N GLY A 46 -5.26 4.66 8.30
CA GLY A 46 -4.55 4.45 9.57
C GLY A 46 -3.59 3.27 9.53
N ILE A 47 -4.01 2.15 8.93
CA ILE A 47 -3.14 0.98 8.71
C ILE A 47 -1.95 1.35 7.79
N SER A 48 -2.23 2.05 6.69
CA SER A 48 -1.21 2.53 5.76
C SER A 48 -0.18 3.44 6.44
N PHE A 49 -0.66 4.38 7.28
CA PHE A 49 0.19 5.28 8.05
C PHE A 49 1.08 4.54 9.04
N ILE A 50 0.53 3.57 9.79
CA ILE A 50 1.29 2.76 10.74
C ILE A 50 2.39 1.97 10.02
N LEU A 51 2.05 1.31 8.90
CA LEU A 51 3.03 0.60 8.09
C LEU A 51 4.12 1.54 7.54
N ALA A 52 3.75 2.74 7.08
CA ALA A 52 4.71 3.74 6.62
C ALA A 52 5.69 4.18 7.72
N LEU A 53 5.21 4.37 8.97
CA LEU A 53 6.08 4.68 10.11
C LEU A 53 7.09 3.56 10.39
N PHE A 54 6.66 2.30 10.31
CA PHE A 54 7.57 1.16 10.48
C PHE A 54 8.63 1.10 9.38
N VAL A 55 8.24 1.29 8.12
CA VAL A 55 9.19 1.30 6.99
C VAL A 55 10.16 2.47 7.09
N PHE A 56 9.67 3.63 7.55
CA PHE A 56 10.51 4.80 7.83
C PHE A 56 11.53 4.48 8.91
N GLU A 57 11.13 3.91 10.05
CA GLU A 57 12.05 3.52 11.11
C GLU A 57 13.12 2.54 10.60
N TYR A 58 12.69 1.54 9.82
CA TYR A 58 13.55 0.51 9.25
C TYR A 58 14.65 1.10 8.33
N HIS A 59 14.31 2.05 7.47
CA HIS A 59 15.30 2.67 6.59
C HIS A 59 16.10 3.81 7.24
N ALA A 60 15.44 4.65 8.03
CA ALA A 60 16.05 5.86 8.58
C ALA A 60 16.99 5.56 9.74
N PHE A 61 16.70 4.54 10.56
CA PHE A 61 17.44 4.28 11.79
C PHE A 61 18.12 2.91 11.82
N ASN A 62 17.54 1.90 11.15
CA ASN A 62 18.06 0.53 11.22
C ASN A 62 18.97 0.14 10.04
N GLY A 63 19.31 1.10 9.18
CA GLY A 63 20.30 0.90 8.11
C GLY A 63 19.86 -0.10 7.04
N ALA A 64 18.55 -0.21 6.78
CA ALA A 64 18.03 -1.06 5.71
C ALA A 64 18.64 -0.71 4.34
N ALA A 65 18.74 -1.72 3.47
CA ALA A 65 19.19 -1.53 2.10
C ALA A 65 18.20 -0.65 1.31
N ILE A 66 18.69 0.04 0.28
CA ILE A 66 17.83 0.80 -0.63
C ILE A 66 16.94 -0.19 -1.39
N TYR A 67 15.63 0.00 -1.31
CA TYR A 67 14.67 -0.74 -2.10
C TYR A 67 14.36 0.00 -3.41
N ASN A 68 14.63 -0.64 -4.55
CA ASN A 68 14.36 -0.11 -5.90
C ASN A 68 14.00 -1.27 -6.85
N GLU A 69 12.88 -1.91 -6.55
CA GLU A 69 12.37 -3.05 -7.32
C GLU A 69 11.16 -2.64 -8.16
N THR A 70 10.94 -3.35 -9.26
CA THR A 70 9.74 -3.15 -10.09
C THR A 70 8.60 -4.03 -9.60
N VAL A 71 7.42 -3.43 -9.39
CA VAL A 71 6.18 -4.15 -9.09
C VAL A 71 5.64 -4.84 -10.34
N TYR A 72 5.47 -4.11 -11.44
CA TYR A 72 5.06 -4.66 -12.73
C TYR A 72 5.44 -3.73 -13.90
N THR A 73 5.49 -4.28 -15.12
CA THR A 73 5.64 -3.50 -16.36
C THR A 73 4.26 -3.08 -16.86
N TRP A 74 4.00 -1.76 -16.92
CA TRP A 74 2.73 -1.21 -17.39
C TRP A 74 2.63 -1.14 -18.90
N LEU A 75 3.73 -0.81 -19.57
CA LEU A 75 3.76 -0.68 -21.02
C LEU A 75 5.16 -1.03 -21.54
N ALA A 76 5.21 -1.67 -22.70
CA ALA A 76 6.42 -1.84 -23.48
C ALA A 76 6.12 -1.40 -24.92
N SER A 77 6.86 -0.41 -25.42
CA SER A 77 6.68 0.13 -26.77
C SER A 77 8.02 0.51 -27.36
N ASP A 78 8.28 0.03 -28.58
CA ASP A 78 9.49 0.34 -29.36
C ASP A 78 10.81 0.24 -28.54
N GLY A 79 10.97 -0.83 -27.77
CA GLY A 79 12.15 -1.06 -26.93
C GLY A 79 12.18 -0.30 -25.60
N ILE A 80 11.21 0.60 -25.34
CA ILE A 80 11.08 1.32 -24.07
C ILE A 80 10.13 0.55 -23.14
N ARG A 81 10.56 0.30 -21.89
CA ARG A 81 9.76 -0.31 -20.83
C ARG A 81 9.34 0.74 -19.81
N PHE A 82 8.05 0.78 -19.51
CA PHE A 82 7.46 1.61 -18.47
C PHE A 82 7.08 0.72 -17.31
N GLU A 83 7.70 0.97 -16.17
CA GLU A 83 7.65 0.12 -14.99
C GLU A 83 7.06 0.93 -13.82
N ILE A 84 6.27 0.26 -12.97
CA ILE A 84 5.83 0.79 -11.70
C ILE A 84 6.74 0.16 -10.65
N GLY A 85 7.51 0.99 -9.96
CA GLY A 85 8.31 0.65 -8.79
C GLY A 85 7.99 1.59 -7.64
#